data_AF-A0A1V9EFT0-F1
#
_entry.id   AF-A0A1V9EFT0-F1
#
_cell.length_a   1.000
_cell.length_b   1.000
_cell.length_c   1.000
_cell.angle_alpha   90.00
_cell.angle_beta   90.00
_cell.angle_gamma   90.00
#
_symmetry.space_group_name_H-M   'P 1'
#
loop_
_entity.id
_entity.type
_entity.pdbx_description
1 polymer ?
#
loop_
_entity_poly.entity_id
_entity_poly.type
_entity_poly.pdbx_seq_one_letter_code
_entity_poly.pdbx_strand_id
1 'polypeptide(L)'
;MERISCVYDCNNNLIFFYRCVLDDKTNVINLSNEQYAKAVKTISAPAIIIELNNRRTRYYYRAICWDKTLMIGVSFINGIWEVIEYLENPSGAFVLAVLKKNLVEGSAVLHFQTKLEDNALEYPLR
;
A
#
# COMPACT_ATOMS: atom_id res chain seq x y z
N MET A 1 5.11 -17.33 -17.42
CA MET A 1 3.88 -16.70 -16.88
C MET A 1 4.11 -16.54 -15.39
N GLU A 2 4.43 -15.34 -14.92
CA GLU A 2 4.77 -15.13 -13.51
C GLU A 2 3.53 -15.30 -12.64
N ARG A 3 3.71 -15.95 -11.48
CA ARG A 3 2.64 -16.39 -10.57
C ARG A 3 1.76 -15.20 -10.15
N ILE A 4 0.50 -15.21 -10.57
CA ILE A 4 -0.54 -14.35 -9.98
C ILE A 4 -0.81 -14.86 -8.57
N SER A 5 -0.74 -13.97 -7.60
CA SER A 5 -1.17 -14.25 -6.22
C SER A 5 -2.16 -13.17 -5.79
N CYS A 6 -2.87 -13.39 -4.69
CA CYS A 6 -3.84 -12.42 -4.19
C CYS A 6 -3.79 -12.31 -2.67
N VAL A 7 -4.24 -11.17 -2.16
CA VAL A 7 -4.37 -10.87 -0.73
C VAL A 7 -5.69 -10.16 -0.50
N TYR A 8 -6.29 -10.31 0.68
CA TYR A 8 -7.36 -9.45 1.13
C TYR A 8 -6.80 -8.21 1.85
N ASP A 9 -7.33 -7.04 1.52
CA ASP A 9 -7.12 -5.83 2.32
C ASP A 9 -7.96 -5.86 3.62
N CYS A 10 -7.78 -4.88 4.50
CA CYS A 10 -8.52 -4.80 5.76
C CYS A 10 -10.03 -4.52 5.61
N ASN A 11 -10.49 -4.22 4.39
CA ASN A 11 -11.90 -4.00 4.03
C ASN A 11 -12.48 -5.19 3.24
N ASN A 12 -11.80 -6.35 3.27
CA ASN A 12 -12.15 -7.58 2.54
C ASN A 12 -12.18 -7.44 1.00
N ASN A 13 -11.49 -6.46 0.42
CA ASN A 13 -11.29 -6.41 -1.03
C ASN A 13 -10.17 -7.37 -1.43
N LEU A 14 -10.41 -8.18 -2.47
CA LEU A 14 -9.40 -9.05 -3.05
C LEU A 14 -8.49 -8.24 -3.97
N ILE A 15 -7.19 -8.23 -3.66
CA ILE A 15 -6.16 -7.51 -4.42
C ILE A 15 -5.20 -8.51 -5.05
N PHE A 16 -5.03 -8.39 -6.37
CA PHE A 16 -4.17 -9.23 -7.18
C PHE A 16 -2.77 -8.64 -7.29
N PHE A 17 -1.78 -9.53 -7.24
CA PHE A 17 -0.37 -9.23 -7.42
C PHE A 17 0.14 -9.81 -8.72
N TYR A 18 0.74 -8.94 -9.52
CA TYR A 18 1.75 -9.32 -10.49
C TYR A 18 3.13 -9.08 -9.87
N ARG A 19 4.13 -9.82 -10.33
CA ARG A 19 5.52 -9.59 -9.88
C ARG A 19 6.10 -8.29 -10.45
N CYS A 20 5.64 -7.88 -11.64
CA CYS A 20 6.01 -6.61 -12.26
C CYS A 20 5.17 -5.45 -11.71
N VAL A 21 5.80 -4.43 -11.14
CA VAL A 21 5.17 -3.20 -10.63
C VAL A 21 6.05 -1.99 -10.90
N LEU A 22 5.56 -0.78 -10.66
CA LEU A 22 6.32 0.46 -10.80
C LEU A 22 6.99 0.89 -9.48
N ASP A 23 8.24 1.37 -9.55
CA ASP A 23 8.92 2.04 -8.44
C ASP A 23 8.61 3.55 -8.37
N ASP A 24 9.23 4.26 -7.42
CA ASP A 24 9.08 5.71 -7.22
C ASP A 24 9.61 6.57 -8.38
N LYS A 25 10.45 5.98 -9.23
CA LYS A 25 11.00 6.58 -10.44
C LYS A 25 10.27 6.11 -11.69
N THR A 26 9.14 5.42 -11.55
CA THR A 26 8.32 4.86 -12.64
C THR A 26 9.02 3.78 -13.47
N ASN A 27 10.06 3.14 -12.92
CA ASN A 27 10.68 1.97 -13.54
C ASN A 27 9.84 0.72 -13.26
N VAL A 28 9.74 -0.16 -14.24
CA VAL A 28 9.17 -1.49 -14.03
C VAL A 28 10.17 -2.36 -13.27
N ILE A 29 9.76 -2.87 -12.13
CA ILE A 29 10.57 -3.74 -11.25
C ILE A 29 9.85 -5.06 -11.01
N ASN A 30 10.64 -6.12 -10.80
CA ASN A 30 10.15 -7.41 -10.34
C ASN A 30 10.33 -7.52 -8.83
N LEU A 31 9.24 -7.74 -8.10
CA LEU A 31 9.30 -7.89 -6.65
C LEU A 31 10.06 -9.15 -6.24
N SER A 32 11.04 -8.97 -5.36
CA SER A 32 11.65 -10.09 -4.63
C SER A 32 10.62 -10.72 -3.68
N ASN A 33 10.88 -11.95 -3.22
CA ASN A 33 9.99 -12.60 -2.24
C ASN A 33 9.87 -11.78 -0.94
N GLU A 34 10.93 -11.07 -0.53
CA GLU A 34 10.90 -10.21 0.65
C GLU A 34 10.05 -8.96 0.43
N GLN A 35 10.19 -8.30 -0.72
CA GLN A 35 9.37 -7.13 -1.09
C GLN A 35 7.89 -7.52 -1.23
N TYR A 36 7.62 -8.68 -1.81
CA TYR A 36 6.28 -9.25 -1.86
C TYR A 36 5.68 -9.43 -0.46
N ALA A 37 6.43 -10.05 0.48
CA ALA A 37 5.95 -10.24 1.84
C ALA A 37 5.67 -8.90 2.56
N LYS A 38 6.51 -7.88 2.34
CA LYS A 38 6.29 -6.52 2.84
C LYS A 38 5.03 -5.90 2.25
N ALA A 39 4.82 -6.03 0.94
CA ALA A 39 3.63 -5.51 0.26
C ALA A 39 2.33 -6.15 0.78
N VAL A 40 2.31 -7.48 0.89
CA VAL A 40 1.19 -8.23 1.48
C VAL A 40 0.87 -7.72 2.89
N LYS A 41 1.89 -7.58 3.74
CA LYS A 41 1.73 -7.07 5.11
C LYS A 41 1.22 -5.62 5.15
N THR A 42 1.63 -4.78 4.20
CA THR A 42 1.17 -3.40 4.08
C THR A 42 -0.29 -3.32 3.62
N ILE A 43 -0.72 -4.17 2.68
CA ILE A 43 -2.11 -4.19 2.20
C ILE A 43 -3.07 -4.75 3.26
N SER A 44 -2.71 -5.84 3.94
CA SER A 44 -3.61 -6.48 4.91
C SER A 44 -3.72 -5.69 6.23
N ALA A 45 -2.70 -4.92 6.59
CA ALA A 45 -2.69 -4.11 7.81
C ALA A 45 -1.98 -2.76 7.56
N PRO A 46 -2.63 -1.85 6.82
CA PRO A 46 -2.12 -0.53 6.51
C PRO A 46 -2.27 0.42 7.71
N ALA A 47 -1.30 1.31 7.93
CA ALA A 47 -1.49 2.40 8.89
C ALA A 47 -2.48 3.46 8.33
N ILE A 48 -2.35 3.76 7.04
CA ILE A 48 -3.16 4.74 6.32
C ILE A 48 -3.59 4.13 4.99
N ILE A 49 -4.86 4.32 4.63
CA ILE A 49 -5.37 4.08 3.28
C ILE A 49 -5.77 5.42 2.68
N ILE A 50 -5.27 5.71 1.49
CA ILE A 50 -5.66 6.88 0.71
C ILE A 50 -6.46 6.38 -0.47
N GLU A 51 -7.75 6.67 -0.51
CA GLU A 51 -8.63 6.34 -1.63
C GLU A 51 -8.81 7.56 -2.53
N LEU A 52 -8.54 7.40 -3.83
CA LEU A 52 -8.67 8.42 -4.85
C LEU A 52 -9.90 8.10 -5.71
N ASN A 53 -10.97 8.85 -5.50
CA ASN A 53 -12.31 8.51 -5.99
C ASN A 53 -12.48 8.58 -7.51
N ASN A 54 -11.72 9.45 -8.17
CA ASN A 54 -11.84 9.68 -9.62
C ASN A 54 -11.22 8.58 -10.48
N ARG A 55 -10.21 7.88 -9.97
CA ARG A 55 -9.47 6.85 -10.74
C ARG A 55 -9.62 5.44 -10.18
N ARG A 56 -10.44 5.26 -9.14
CA ARG A 56 -10.54 4.00 -8.38
C ARG A 56 -9.14 3.48 -8.05
N THR A 57 -8.33 4.36 -7.49
CA THR A 57 -6.95 4.05 -7.07
C THR A 57 -6.89 4.14 -5.56
N ARG A 58 -6.17 3.21 -4.94
CA ARG A 58 -5.93 3.18 -3.50
C ARG A 58 -4.45 3.08 -3.21
N TYR A 59 -4.00 3.83 -2.22
CA TYR A 59 -2.66 3.72 -1.68
C TYR A 59 -2.71 3.18 -0.26
N TYR A 60 -2.00 2.09 -0.02
CA TYR A 60 -1.81 1.50 1.30
C TYR A 60 -0.45 1.93 1.84
N TYR A 61 -0.43 2.61 2.97
CA TYR A 61 0.78 3.14 3.57
C TYR A 61 1.04 2.49 4.93
N ARG A 62 2.29 2.10 5.18
CA ARG A 62 2.71 1.50 6.45
C ARG A 62 4.19 1.79 6.74
N ALA A 63 4.53 2.02 8.00
CA ALA A 63 5.92 1.95 8.48
C ALA A 63 6.37 0.48 8.59
N ILE A 64 7.49 0.12 7.96
CA ILE A 64 8.07 -1.23 8.04
C ILE A 64 9.06 -1.32 9.21
N CYS A 65 9.87 -0.29 9.39
CA CYS A 65 10.75 -0.10 10.54
C CYS A 65 10.84 1.39 10.89
N TRP A 66 11.64 1.75 11.89
CA TRP A 66 11.70 3.10 12.45
C TRP A 66 12.00 4.19 11.43
N ASP A 67 12.84 3.89 10.45
CA ASP A 67 13.32 4.78 9.41
C ASP A 67 12.77 4.45 8.01
N LYS A 68 11.99 3.36 7.87
CA LYS A 68 11.49 2.92 6.57
C LYS A 68 9.98 2.83 6.49
N THR A 69 9.46 3.36 5.39
CA THR A 69 8.04 3.38 5.08
C THR A 69 7.81 2.73 3.73
N LEU A 70 6.60 2.24 3.52
CA LEU A 70 6.19 1.63 2.26
C LEU A 70 4.81 2.13 1.90
N MET A 71 4.68 2.48 0.63
CA MET A 71 3.41 2.80 0.00
C MET A 71 3.17 1.84 -1.17
N ILE A 72 2.01 1.22 -1.20
CA ILE A 72 1.58 0.31 -2.26
C ILE A 72 0.41 0.95 -2.99
N GLY A 73 0.58 1.22 -4.29
CA GLY A 73 -0.48 1.72 -5.15
C GLY A 73 -1.23 0.57 -5.83
N VAL A 74 -2.55 0.62 -5.75
CA VAL A 74 -3.46 -0.38 -6.31
C VAL A 74 -4.50 0.35 -7.16
N SER A 75 -4.80 -0.18 -8.33
CA SER A 75 -5.82 0.37 -9.23
C SER A 75 -6.90 -0.65 -9.55
N PHE A 76 -8.15 -0.19 -9.70
CA PHE A 76 -9.25 -1.04 -10.15
C PHE A 76 -9.32 -1.06 -11.68
N ILE A 77 -8.84 -2.14 -12.28
CA ILE A 77 -8.73 -2.31 -13.73
C ILE A 77 -9.51 -3.57 -14.13
N ASN A 78 -10.35 -3.48 -15.15
CA ASN A 78 -11.11 -4.62 -15.68
C ASN A 78 -11.91 -5.43 -14.64
N GLY A 79 -12.42 -4.76 -13.60
CA GLY A 79 -13.24 -5.41 -12.57
C GLY A 79 -12.46 -5.99 -11.40
N ILE A 80 -11.14 -5.83 -11.35
CA ILE A 80 -10.27 -6.35 -10.29
C ILE A 80 -9.35 -5.27 -9.74
N TRP A 81 -9.00 -5.38 -8.45
CA TRP A 81 -7.97 -4.55 -7.84
C TRP A 81 -6.60 -5.17 -8.09
N GLU A 82 -5.69 -4.41 -8.67
CA GLU A 82 -4.34 -4.89 -9.03
C GLU A 82 -3.28 -3.98 -8.43
N VAL A 83 -2.23 -4.58 -7.85
CA VAL A 83 -1.05 -3.84 -7.41
C VAL A 83 -0.31 -3.33 -8.65
N ILE A 84 -0.11 -2.02 -8.71
CA ILE A 84 0.58 -1.34 -9.81
C ILE A 84 1.87 -0.66 -9.38
N GLU A 85 1.99 -0.28 -8.11
CA GLU A 85 3.11 0.52 -7.60
C GLU A 85 3.64 -0.05 -6.28
N TYR A 86 4.97 -0.07 -6.14
CA TYR A 86 5.68 -0.46 -4.93
C TYR A 86 6.73 0.60 -4.61
N LEU A 87 6.51 1.37 -3.55
CA LEU A 87 7.26 2.58 -3.25
C LEU A 87 7.88 2.48 -1.86
N GLU A 88 9.18 2.19 -1.79
CA GLU A 88 9.94 2.24 -0.54
C GLU A 88 10.40 3.67 -0.26
N ASN A 89 10.16 4.12 0.98
CA ASN A 89 10.54 5.44 1.48
C ASN A 89 10.11 6.60 0.56
N PRO A 90 8.83 6.65 0.14
CA PRO A 90 8.38 7.71 -0.74
C PRO A 90 8.59 9.06 -0.05
N SER A 91 9.23 9.99 -0.76
CA SER A 91 9.39 11.34 -0.23
C SER A 91 8.02 12.02 -0.06
N GLY A 92 7.88 12.91 0.93
CA GLY A 92 6.65 13.68 1.10
C GLY A 92 6.28 14.49 -0.16
N ALA A 93 7.28 14.96 -0.91
CA ALA A 93 7.08 15.64 -2.18
C ALA A 93 6.49 14.71 -3.25
N PHE A 94 6.95 13.46 -3.33
CA PHE A 94 6.39 12.45 -4.24
C PHE A 94 4.93 12.15 -3.88
N VAL A 95 4.63 11.89 -2.61
CA VAL A 95 3.26 11.64 -2.14
C VAL A 95 2.36 12.83 -2.47
N LEU A 96 2.83 14.05 -2.21
CA LEU A 96 2.09 15.27 -2.55
C LEU A 96 1.86 15.40 -4.06
N ALA A 97 2.84 15.06 -4.89
CA ALA A 97 2.70 15.10 -6.35
C ALA A 97 1.67 14.09 -6.85
N VAL A 98 1.68 12.86 -6.32
CA VAL A 98 0.66 11.83 -6.60
C VAL A 98 -0.73 12.31 -6.19
N LEU A 99 -0.86 12.86 -4.97
CA LEU A 99 -2.13 13.41 -4.50
C LEU A 99 -2.60 14.55 -5.39
N LYS A 100 -1.76 15.54 -5.68
CA LYS A 100 -2.11 16.69 -6.53
C LYS A 100 -2.56 16.26 -7.92
N LYS A 101 -1.81 15.37 -8.58
CA LYS A 101 -2.16 14.87 -9.91
C LYS A 101 -3.56 14.26 -9.95
N ASN A 102 -3.95 13.57 -8.88
CA ASN A 102 -5.24 12.88 -8.82
C ASN A 102 -6.35 13.70 -8.15
N LEU A 103 -6.04 14.72 -7.35
CA LEU A 103 -7.03 15.58 -6.70
C LEU A 103 -7.56 16.70 -7.60
N VAL A 104 -6.84 17.08 -8.67
CA VAL A 104 -7.29 18.12 -9.61
C VAL A 104 -8.65 17.78 -10.25
N GLU A 105 -8.94 16.48 -10.41
CA GLU A 105 -10.18 15.99 -11.04
C GLU A 105 -11.06 15.20 -10.06
N GLY A 106 -10.82 15.27 -8.74
CA GLY A 106 -11.48 14.36 -7.80
C GLY A 106 -11.35 14.72 -6.33
N SER A 107 -11.68 13.75 -5.48
CA SER A 107 -11.54 13.82 -4.03
C SER A 107 -10.71 12.64 -3.51
N ALA A 108 -10.01 12.87 -2.40
CA ALA A 108 -9.29 11.84 -1.67
C ALA A 108 -9.94 11.62 -0.30
N VAL A 109 -10.04 10.35 0.11
CA VAL A 109 -10.48 9.97 1.45
C VAL A 109 -9.30 9.30 2.15
N LEU A 110 -9.01 9.73 3.38
CA LEU A 110 -7.99 9.12 4.21
C LEU A 110 -8.66 8.29 5.30
N HIS A 111 -8.29 7.01 5.36
CA HIS A 111 -8.68 6.11 6.43
C HIS A 111 -7.46 5.83 7.30
N PHE A 112 -7.58 6.09 8.60
CA PHE A 112 -6.55 5.78 9.58
C PHE A 112 -6.95 4.50 10.32
N GLN A 113 -6.07 3.51 10.35
CA GLN A 113 -6.32 2.31 11.14
C GLN A 113 -5.89 2.59 12.60
N THR A 114 -6.86 2.88 13.46
CA THR A 114 -6.63 3.27 14.87
C THR A 114 -6.49 2.09 15.84
N LYS A 115 -6.48 0.84 15.36
CA LYS A 115 -6.21 -0.32 16.23
C LYS A 115 -4.71 -0.44 16.49
N LEU A 116 -4.22 0.35 17.44
CA LEU A 116 -3.10 -0.05 18.28
C LEU A 116 -3.61 -1.23 19.11
N GLU A 117 -3.32 -2.46 18.70
CA GLU A 117 -3.25 -3.53 19.69
C GLU A 117 -2.05 -3.19 20.56
N ASP A 118 -2.34 -2.58 21.72
CA ASP A 118 -1.43 -2.58 22.86
C ASP A 118 -1.11 -4.05 23.12
N ASN A 119 0.01 -4.52 22.59
CA ASN A 119 0.74 -5.59 23.22
C ASN A 119 1.20 -5.01 24.56
N ALA A 120 0.29 -5.07 25.54
CA ALA A 120 0.61 -4.92 26.94
C ALA A 120 1.85 -5.77 27.17
N LEU A 121 2.98 -5.10 27.39
CA LEU A 121 4.16 -5.68 27.96
C LEU A 121 3.74 -6.22 29.32
N GLU A 122 3.30 -7.48 29.37
CA GLU A 122 3.31 -8.28 30.58
C GLU A 122 4.78 -8.49 30.94
N TYR A 123 5.36 -7.50 31.62
CA TYR A 123 6.55 -7.74 32.41
C TYR A 123 6.14 -8.64 33.57
N PRO A 124 6.75 -9.84 33.74
CA PRO A 124 6.61 -10.53 35.00
C PRO A 124 7.36 -9.71 36.06
N LEU A 125 6.63 -9.12 37.00
CA LEU A 125 7.21 -8.68 38.26
C LEU A 125 7.84 -9.91 38.93
N ARG A 126 9.16 -9.92 39.04
CA ARG A 126 9.92 -10.75 39.97
C ARG A 126 10.89 -9.86 40.73
#